data_AF-A0A7J7P3X1-F1
#
_entry.id   AF-A0A7J7P3X1-F1
#
_cell.length_a   1.000
_cell.length_b   1.000
_cell.length_c   1.000
_cell.angle_alpha   90.00
_cell.angle_beta   90.00
_cell.angle_gamma   90.00
#
_symmetry.space_group_name_H-M   'P 1'
#
loop_
_entity.id
_entity.type
_entity.pdbx_description
1 polymer ?
#
loop_
_entity_poly.entity_id
_entity_poly.type
_entity_poly.pdbx_seq_one_letter_code
_entity_poly.pdbx_strand_id
1 'polypeptide(L)'
;MWVWSGALIKLFVYNFMGLGSQHKGEIIKGCLSIFSMFMFVWLSKITKGGSYNPLTLLSPTIFGIFSGFLFTLCIRIPTQVLGSIAGVKLIL
;
A
#
# COMPACT_ATOMS: atom_id res chain seq x y z
N MET A 1 -3.31 0.79 0.82
CA MET A 1 -2.45 1.21 -0.30
C MET A 1 -1.82 0.03 -1.03
N TRP A 2 -1.31 -1.00 -0.32
CA TRP A 2 -0.66 -2.14 -0.97
C TRP A 2 -1.51 -2.82 -2.04
N VAL A 3 -2.85 -2.89 -1.85
CA VAL A 3 -3.71 -3.69 -2.74
C VAL A 3 -3.71 -3.05 -4.12
N TRP A 4 -3.91 -1.74 -4.12
CA TRP A 4 -3.88 -0.92 -5.32
C TRP A 4 -2.48 -0.87 -5.96
N SER A 5 -1.44 -0.59 -5.16
CA SER A 5 -0.06 -0.56 -5.68
C SER A 5 0.38 -1.90 -6.25
N GLY A 6 0.00 -3.01 -5.62
CA GLY A 6 0.29 -4.36 -6.10
C GLY A 6 -0.43 -4.67 -7.41
N ALA A 7 -1.69 -4.25 -7.55
CA ALA A 7 -2.43 -4.38 -8.80
C ALA A 7 -1.77 -3.57 -9.93
N LEU A 8 -1.35 -2.34 -9.65
CA LEU A 8 -0.61 -1.50 -10.61
C LEU A 8 0.71 -2.13 -11.05
N ILE A 9 1.52 -2.62 -10.12
CA ILE A 9 2.79 -3.30 -10.44
C ILE A 9 2.51 -4.53 -11.31
N LYS A 10 1.48 -5.31 -10.98
CA LYS A 10 1.10 -6.49 -11.77
C LYS A 10 0.67 -6.10 -13.18
N LEU A 11 -0.18 -5.09 -13.32
CA LEU A 11 -0.65 -4.58 -14.61
C LEU A 11 0.52 -4.05 -15.45
N PHE A 12 1.43 -3.31 -14.82
CA PHE A 12 2.62 -2.78 -15.49
C PHE A 12 3.54 -3.90 -16.00
N VAL A 13 3.90 -4.86 -15.13
CA VAL A 13 4.87 -5.91 -15.48
C VAL A 13 4.28 -6.92 -16.45
N TYR A 14 3.03 -7.36 -16.22
CA TYR A 14 2.46 -8.43 -17.03
C TYR A 14 1.88 -7.92 -18.34
N ASN A 15 1.18 -6.79 -18.33
CA ASN A 15 0.48 -6.28 -19.52
C ASN A 15 1.35 -5.28 -20.28
N PHE A 16 1.82 -4.21 -19.63
CA PHE A 16 2.60 -3.16 -20.31
C PHE A 16 3.98 -3.65 -20.78
N MET A 17 4.68 -4.40 -19.92
CA MET A 17 5.98 -4.98 -20.26
C MET A 17 5.85 -6.30 -21.05
N GLY A 18 4.64 -6.86 -21.15
CA GLY A 18 4.37 -8.10 -21.88
C GLY A 18 5.06 -9.35 -21.32
N LEU A 19 5.57 -9.30 -20.08
CA LEU A 19 6.36 -10.40 -19.52
C LEU A 19 5.50 -11.55 -18.99
N GLY A 20 4.18 -11.32 -18.83
CA GLY A 20 3.26 -12.30 -18.25
C GLY A 20 3.79 -12.91 -16.94
N SER A 21 3.50 -14.19 -16.71
CA SER A 21 3.99 -14.95 -15.55
C SER A 21 5.32 -15.67 -15.82
N GLN A 22 6.16 -15.14 -16.71
CA GLN A 22 7.50 -15.69 -16.93
C GLN A 22 8.41 -15.39 -15.73
N HIS A 23 9.46 -16.20 -15.54
CA HIS A 23 10.45 -16.03 -14.47
C HIS A 23 10.99 -14.59 -14.36
N LYS A 24 11.29 -13.95 -15.50
CA LYS A 24 11.75 -12.55 -15.55
C LYS A 24 10.69 -11.56 -15.05
N GLY A 25 9.42 -11.80 -15.39
CA GLY A 25 8.29 -10.99 -14.92
C GLY A 25 8.11 -11.08 -13.41
N GLU A 26 8.17 -12.27 -12.83
CA GLU A 26 8.07 -12.41 -11.36
C GLU A 26 9.21 -11.73 -10.63
N ILE A 27 10.45 -11.82 -11.14
CA ILE A 27 11.61 -11.14 -10.55
C ILE A 27 11.39 -9.62 -10.55
N ILE A 28 11.02 -9.03 -11.69
CA ILE A 28 10.81 -7.58 -11.81
C ILE A 28 9.65 -7.11 -10.93
N LYS A 29 8.53 -7.85 -10.93
CA LYS A 29 7.39 -7.58 -10.04
C LYS A 29 7.81 -7.63 -8.57
N GLY A 30 8.63 -8.60 -8.19
CA GLY A 30 9.20 -8.71 -6.84
C GLY A 30 10.04 -7.50 -6.47
N CYS A 31 10.98 -7.11 -7.33
CA CYS A 31 11.81 -5.92 -7.14
C CYS A 31 10.97 -4.64 -6.99
N LEU A 32 9.97 -4.43 -7.86
CA LEU A 32 9.07 -3.29 -7.80
C LEU A 32 8.20 -3.30 -6.54
N SER A 33 7.76 -4.48 -6.08
CA SER A 33 7.01 -4.64 -4.84
C SER A 33 7.84 -4.20 -3.63
N ILE A 34 9.10 -4.65 -3.55
CA ILE A 34 10.05 -4.24 -2.50
C ILE A 34 10.29 -2.73 -2.57
N PHE A 35 10.58 -2.20 -3.76
CA PHE A 35 10.77 -0.76 -3.95
C PHE A 35 9.54 0.05 -3.49
N SER A 36 8.33 -0.43 -3.83
CA SER A 36 7.09 0.22 -3.40
C SER A 36 6.98 0.30 -1.88
N MET A 37 7.36 -0.75 -1.15
CA MET A 37 7.35 -0.72 0.32
C MET A 37 8.23 0.42 0.88
N PHE A 38 9.44 0.60 0.35
CA PHE A 38 10.32 1.70 0.75
C PHE A 38 9.74 3.07 0.42
N MET A 39 9.14 3.22 -0.77
CA MET A 39 8.46 4.44 -1.18
C MET A 39 7.32 4.80 -0.22
N PHE A 40 6.52 3.81 0.21
CA PHE A 40 5.44 4.04 1.17
C PHE A 40 5.94 4.37 2.58
N VAL A 41 7.07 3.82 3.02
CA VAL A 41 7.71 4.24 4.28
C VAL A 41 8.13 5.71 4.20
N TRP A 42 8.78 6.12 3.11
CA TRP A 42 9.17 7.50 2.89
C TRP A 42 7.95 8.44 2.83
N LEU A 43 6.94 8.07 2.05
CA LEU A 43 5.68 8.82 1.95
C LEU A 43 4.99 8.96 3.30
N SER A 44 5.02 7.91 4.12
CA SER A 44 4.41 7.92 5.44
C SER A 44 5.06 8.90 6.41
N LYS A 45 6.39 9.06 6.32
CA LYS A 45 7.12 10.05 7.11
C LYS A 45 6.76 11.48 6.72
N ILE A 46 6.62 11.77 5.42
CA ILE A 46 6.33 13.11 4.92
C ILE A 46 4.87 13.49 5.18
N THR A 47 3.95 12.61 4.81
CA THR A 47 2.50 12.90 4.90
C THR A 47 1.93 12.68 6.28
N LYS A 48 2.73 12.13 7.22
CA LYS A 48 2.24 11.57 8.49
C LYS A 48 1.03 10.66 8.23
N GLY A 49 1.08 9.84 7.18
CA GLY A 49 -0.09 9.16 6.61
C GLY A 49 0.32 8.06 5.64
N GLY A 50 -0.52 7.74 4.65
CA GLY A 50 -0.12 6.97 3.46
C GLY A 50 0.70 5.69 3.70
N SER A 51 0.43 4.93 4.76
CA SER A 51 1.16 3.70 5.04
C SER A 51 0.85 2.61 4.01
N TYR A 52 1.83 1.74 3.78
CA TYR A 52 1.68 0.61 2.86
C TYR A 52 0.49 -0.28 3.24
N ASN A 53 0.46 -0.68 4.51
CA ASN A 53 -0.59 -1.48 5.12
C ASN A 53 -1.27 -0.64 6.22
N PRO A 54 -2.61 -0.54 6.26
CA PRO A 54 -3.31 0.14 7.35
C PRO A 54 -2.99 -0.43 8.74
N LEU A 55 -2.76 -1.74 8.86
CA LEU A 55 -2.47 -2.39 10.13
C LEU A 55 -1.13 -1.98 10.73
N THR A 56 -0.17 -1.50 9.92
CA THR A 56 1.11 -1.00 10.46
C THR A 56 0.93 0.28 11.27
N LEU A 57 -0.21 0.97 11.15
CA LEU A 57 -0.53 2.11 11.98
C LEU A 57 -0.95 1.71 13.40
N LEU A 58 -1.40 0.46 13.61
CA LEU A 58 -1.85 -0.01 14.93
C LEU A 58 -0.69 -0.16 15.91
N SER A 59 0.41 -0.76 15.47
CA SER A 59 1.62 -1.01 16.27
C SER A 59 2.05 0.19 17.13
N PRO A 60 2.28 1.39 16.58
CA PRO A 60 2.69 2.54 17.40
C PRO A 60 1.55 3.12 18.26
N THR A 61 0.29 2.90 17.88
CA THR A 61 -0.85 3.46 18.61
C THR A 61 -1.36 2.59 19.76
N ILE A 62 -1.12 1.29 19.74
CA ILE A 62 -1.50 0.37 20.83
C ILE A 62 -0.76 0.72 22.13
N PHE A 63 0.51 1.13 22.02
CA PHE A 63 1.31 1.57 23.17
C PHE A 63 1.24 3.09 23.42
N GLY A 64 0.41 3.81 22.66
CA GLY A 64 0.25 5.26 22.74
C GLY A 64 -0.94 5.68 23.61
N ILE A 65 -1.33 6.96 23.50
CA ILE A 65 -2.50 7.52 24.20
C ILE A 65 -3.80 6.99 23.55
N PHE A 66 -4.79 6.64 24.37
CA PHE A 66 -6.06 6.03 23.95
C PHE A 66 -6.81 6.82 22.85
N SER A 67 -6.77 8.15 22.89
CA SER A 67 -7.36 9.00 21.84
C SER A 67 -6.68 8.81 20.47
N GLY A 68 -5.35 8.65 20.45
CA GLY A 68 -4.59 8.36 19.23
C GLY A 68 -4.88 6.97 18.67
N PHE A 69 -5.13 6.00 19.54
CA PHE A 69 -5.61 4.67 19.17
C PHE A 69 -6.99 4.71 18.50
N LEU A 70 -7.99 5.34 19.14
CA LEU A 70 -9.33 5.49 18.56
C LEU A 70 -9.30 6.26 17.23
N PHE A 71 -8.55 7.35 17.15
CA PHE A 71 -8.39 8.11 15.91
C PHE A 71 -7.79 7.25 14.78
N THR A 72 -6.81 6.40 15.10
CA THR A 72 -6.16 5.53 14.11
C THR A 72 -7.10 4.42 13.64
N LEU A 73 -7.81 3.78 14.57
CA LEU A 73 -8.76 2.72 14.27
C LEU A 73 -9.99 3.20 13.52
N CYS A 74 -10.60 4.30 13.96
CA CYS A 74 -11.91 4.73 13.45
C CYS A 74 -11.80 5.66 12.23
N ILE A 75 -10.67 6.35 12.05
CA ILE A 75 -10.53 7.34 10.95
C ILE A 75 -9.44 6.93 9.97
N ARG A 76 -8.20 6.74 10.44
CA ARG A 76 -7.06 6.53 9.53
C ARG A 76 -7.15 5.22 8.75
N ILE A 77 -7.43 4.11 9.43
CA ILE A 77 -7.57 2.80 8.77
C ILE A 77 -8.74 2.79 7.78
N PRO A 78 -9.98 3.19 8.16
CA PRO A 78 -11.09 3.25 7.22
C PRO A 78 -10.82 4.14 6.02
N THR A 79 -10.21 5.31 6.21
CA THR A 79 -9.86 6.21 5.09
C THR A 79 -8.89 5.55 4.11
N GLN A 80 -7.90 4.82 4.60
CA GLN A 80 -6.95 4.09 3.75
C GLN A 80 -7.59 2.89 3.04
N VAL A 81 -8.54 2.19 3.69
CA VAL A 81 -9.29 1.10 3.07
C VAL A 81 -10.18 1.65 1.96
N LEU A 82 -10.98 2.68 2.24
CA LEU A 82 -11.84 3.34 1.25
C LEU A 82 -11.04 3.90 0.07
N GLY A 83 -9.93 4.59 0.34
CA GLY A 83 -9.03 5.07 -0.71
C GLY A 83 -8.44 3.94 -1.55
N SER A 84 -8.12 2.79 -0.96
CA SER A 84 -7.63 1.62 -1.70
C SER A 84 -8.73 1.01 -2.58
N ILE A 85 -9.97 0.90 -2.07
CA ILE A 85 -11.11 0.39 -2.84
C ILE A 85 -11.41 1.32 -4.02
N ALA A 86 -11.50 2.62 -3.77
CA ALA A 86 -11.75 3.63 -4.80
C ALA A 86 -10.65 3.59 -5.87
N GLY A 87 -9.38 3.55 -5.46
CA GLY A 87 -8.26 3.45 -6.39
C GLY A 87 -8.31 2.20 -7.26
N VAL A 88 -8.65 1.02 -6.70
CA VAL A 88 -8.74 -0.22 -7.48
C VAL A 88 -9.90 -0.16 -8.47
N LYS A 89 -11.07 0.34 -8.05
CA LYS A 89 -12.25 0.51 -8.91
C LYS A 89 -12.04 1.50 -10.06
N LEU A 90 -11.11 2.44 -9.94
CA LEU A 90 -10.80 3.39 -11.01
C LEU A 90 -9.80 2.84 -12.04
N ILE A 91 -9.13 1.73 -11.73
CA ILE A 91 -8.12 1.10 -12.59
C ILE A 91 -8.63 -0.17 -13.26
N LEU A 92 -9.50 -0.93 -12.59
CA LEU A 92 -10.26 -2.04 -13.17
C LEU A 92 -11.45 -1.51 -13.98
#